data_AF-A0A7Y8U6W7-F1
#
_entry.id   AF-A0A7Y8U6W7-F1
#
_cell.length_a   1.000
_cell.length_b   1.000
_cell.length_c   1.000
_cell.angle_alpha   90.00
_cell.angle_beta   90.00
_cell.angle_gamma   90.00
#
_symmetry.space_group_name_H-M   'P 1'
#
loop_
_entity.id
_entity.type
_entity.pdbx_description
1 polymer ?
#
loop_
_entity_poly.entity_id
_entity_poly.type
_entity_poly.pdbx_seq_one_letter_code
_entity_poly.pdbx_strand_id
1 'polypeptide(L)'
;MSNINAAKLIIENIQLIEQMRNLLEGELSEKFFNAVDAVIKQSVESFDEKMIAGYNFCEEADTWFFSPKWKVGEARNPQSAQEWKNVYALYRLSNESANDEENNYYLTDFLENDVDRMVFNFEIWKHNINKMSAKEWKEFVAKINQDYPQLEQLGFKFNPEGNWYLPIASLDKQAVIKNYENDTLEDALTPITEALEKVKQAHPYFDQIVQAAIAKFGRIGIEEVV
;
A
#
# COMPACT_ATOMS: atom_id res chain seq x y z
N MET A 1 -10.16 -31.51 -7.74
CA MET A 1 -10.04 -31.95 -9.15
C MET A 1 -8.73 -32.71 -9.29
N SER A 2 -8.65 -33.77 -10.09
CA SER A 2 -7.34 -34.36 -10.41
C SER A 2 -6.56 -33.38 -11.31
N ASN A 3 -5.24 -33.32 -11.17
CA ASN A 3 -4.39 -32.45 -12.00
C ASN A 3 -4.59 -32.69 -13.51
N ILE A 4 -5.00 -33.91 -13.91
CA ILE A 4 -5.30 -34.27 -15.30
C ILE A 4 -6.52 -33.53 -15.84
N ASN A 5 -7.60 -33.43 -15.06
CA ASN A 5 -8.82 -32.75 -15.51
C ASN A 5 -8.59 -31.24 -15.64
N ALA A 6 -7.82 -30.64 -14.72
CA ALA A 6 -7.44 -29.24 -14.80
C ALA A 6 -6.55 -28.96 -16.03
N ALA A 7 -5.53 -29.80 -16.27
CA ALA A 7 -4.66 -29.68 -17.45
C ALA A 7 -5.44 -29.78 -18.76
N LYS A 8 -6.41 -30.72 -18.84
CA LYS A 8 -7.29 -30.84 -20.01
C LYS A 8 -8.09 -29.56 -20.26
N LEU A 9 -8.72 -29.01 -19.22
CA LEU A 9 -9.49 -27.77 -19.34
C LEU A 9 -8.62 -26.59 -19.81
N ILE A 10 -7.40 -26.46 -19.28
CA ILE A 10 -6.43 -25.43 -19.70
C ILE A 10 -6.10 -25.59 -21.18
N ILE A 11 -5.73 -26.79 -21.62
CA ILE A 11 -5.36 -27.06 -23.02
C ILE A 11 -6.53 -26.80 -23.97
N GLU A 12 -7.74 -27.24 -23.60
CA GLU A 12 -8.95 -27.04 -24.40
C GLU A 12 -9.35 -25.56 -24.53
N ASN A 13 -8.95 -24.72 -23.57
CA ASN A 13 -9.30 -23.29 -23.52
C ASN A 13 -8.08 -22.36 -23.68
N ILE A 14 -6.96 -22.84 -24.23
CA ILE A 14 -5.71 -22.06 -24.28
C ILE A 14 -5.87 -20.72 -24.99
N GLN A 15 -6.69 -20.65 -26.04
CA GLN A 15 -6.98 -19.39 -26.73
C GLN A 15 -7.73 -18.40 -25.83
N LEU A 16 -8.70 -18.88 -25.04
CA LEU A 16 -9.43 -18.04 -24.09
C LEU A 16 -8.50 -17.53 -22.99
N ILE A 17 -7.53 -18.34 -22.56
CA ILE A 17 -6.51 -17.93 -21.58
C ILE A 17 -5.66 -16.78 -22.11
N GLU A 18 -5.19 -16.86 -23.35
CA GLU A 18 -4.45 -15.75 -23.98
C GLU A 18 -5.32 -14.48 -24.10
N GLN A 19 -6.61 -14.62 -24.43
CA GLN A 19 -7.54 -13.49 -24.49
C GLN A 19 -7.79 -12.87 -23.10
N MET A 20 -8.01 -13.69 -22.08
CA MET A 20 -8.18 -13.24 -20.70
C MET A 20 -6.94 -12.53 -20.20
N ARG A 21 -5.74 -13.05 -20.51
CA ARG A 21 -4.47 -12.41 -20.17
C ARG A 21 -4.36 -11.02 -20.79
N ASN A 22 -4.61 -10.89 -22.09
CA ASN A 22 -4.56 -9.59 -22.77
C ASN A 22 -5.59 -8.59 -22.21
N LEU A 23 -6.79 -9.06 -21.86
CA LEU A 23 -7.80 -8.20 -21.25
C LEU A 23 -7.38 -7.77 -19.85
N LEU A 24 -6.87 -8.71 -19.06
CA LEU A 24 -6.38 -8.49 -17.69
C LEU A 24 -5.18 -7.55 -17.67
N GLU A 25 -4.22 -7.70 -18.58
CA GLU A 25 -3.02 -6.83 -18.67
C GLU A 25 -3.31 -5.50 -19.41
N GLY A 26 -4.49 -5.35 -20.02
CA GLY A 26 -4.88 -4.18 -20.80
C GLY A 26 -6.08 -3.44 -20.21
N GLU A 27 -7.15 -3.35 -21.00
CA GLU A 27 -8.34 -2.51 -20.73
C GLU A 27 -8.93 -2.69 -19.33
N LEU A 28 -9.02 -3.93 -18.84
CA LEU A 28 -9.63 -4.21 -17.54
C LEU A 28 -8.79 -3.60 -16.41
N SER A 29 -7.48 -3.85 -16.40
CA SER A 29 -6.58 -3.30 -15.38
C SER A 29 -6.47 -1.79 -15.49
N GLU A 30 -6.37 -1.25 -16.70
CA GLU A 30 -6.28 0.21 -16.90
C GLU A 30 -7.49 0.91 -16.28
N LYS A 31 -8.70 0.48 -16.65
CA LYS A 31 -9.93 1.08 -16.13
C LYS A 31 -10.07 0.89 -14.62
N PHE A 32 -9.76 -0.30 -14.12
CA PHE A 32 -9.88 -0.62 -12.70
C PHE A 32 -8.86 0.14 -11.83
N PHE A 33 -7.58 0.15 -12.20
CA PHE A 33 -6.54 0.82 -11.44
C PHE A 33 -6.66 2.34 -11.48
N ASN A 34 -7.11 2.91 -12.59
CA ASN A 34 -7.45 4.34 -12.64
C ASN A 34 -8.58 4.70 -11.66
N ALA A 35 -9.60 3.85 -11.51
CA ALA A 35 -10.65 4.05 -10.52
C ALA A 35 -10.11 3.93 -9.08
N VAL A 36 -9.22 2.96 -8.82
CA VAL A 36 -8.53 2.82 -7.52
C VAL A 36 -7.75 4.08 -7.18
N ASP A 37 -6.93 4.59 -8.10
CA ASP A 37 -6.14 5.80 -7.90
C ASP A 37 -7.02 7.04 -7.67
N ALA A 38 -8.13 7.16 -8.40
CA ALA A 38 -9.09 8.24 -8.21
C ALA A 38 -9.73 8.22 -6.81
N VAL A 39 -10.14 7.03 -6.34
CA VAL A 39 -10.74 6.83 -5.01
C VAL A 39 -9.74 7.12 -3.89
N ILE A 40 -8.50 6.64 -4.04
CA ILE A 40 -7.44 6.91 -3.05
C ILE A 40 -7.14 8.40 -3.03
N LYS A 41 -7.01 9.05 -4.19
CA LYS A 41 -6.76 10.48 -4.28
C LYS A 41 -7.83 11.31 -3.59
N GLN A 42 -9.11 11.04 -3.88
CA GLN A 42 -10.22 11.74 -3.24
C GLN A 42 -10.21 11.56 -1.71
N SER A 43 -9.90 10.36 -1.24
CA SER A 43 -9.84 10.06 0.19
C SER A 43 -8.67 10.76 0.87
N VAL A 44 -7.48 10.74 0.25
CA VAL A 44 -6.25 11.40 0.75
C VAL A 44 -6.40 12.92 0.79
N GLU A 45 -7.09 13.52 -0.18
CA GLU A 45 -7.42 14.96 -0.18
C GLU A 45 -8.31 15.38 0.99
N SER A 46 -9.02 14.43 1.62
CA SER A 46 -9.86 14.69 2.80
C SER A 46 -9.11 14.69 4.14
N PHE A 47 -7.82 14.34 4.17
CA PHE A 47 -7.03 14.33 5.41
C PHE A 47 -6.90 15.74 5.99
N ASP A 48 -6.78 15.83 7.32
CA ASP A 48 -6.67 17.12 8.02
C ASP A 48 -5.41 17.90 7.61
N GLU A 49 -4.38 17.18 7.17
CA GLU A 49 -3.18 17.76 6.58
C GLU A 49 -3.07 17.43 5.10
N LYS A 50 -2.45 18.36 4.36
CA LYS A 50 -2.22 18.19 2.92
C LYS A 50 -1.10 17.17 2.69
N MET A 51 -1.50 15.93 2.42
CA MET A 51 -0.59 14.84 2.11
C MET A 51 0.18 15.07 0.80
N ILE A 52 1.39 14.53 0.73
CA ILE A 52 2.20 14.40 -0.48
C ILE A 52 1.92 13.00 -1.04
N ALA A 53 1.56 12.86 -2.31
CA ALA A 53 1.09 11.59 -2.85
C ALA A 53 1.48 11.38 -4.31
N GLY A 54 1.70 10.12 -4.68
CA GLY A 54 1.82 9.62 -6.05
C GLY A 54 0.74 8.59 -6.30
N TYR A 55 0.03 8.74 -7.41
CA TYR A 55 -1.04 7.84 -7.85
C TYR A 55 -0.63 7.31 -9.22
N ASN A 56 -0.04 6.12 -9.25
CA ASN A 56 0.43 5.49 -10.47
C ASN A 56 0.32 3.97 -10.40
N PHE A 57 -0.78 3.46 -9.85
CA PHE A 57 -0.98 2.03 -9.71
C PHE A 57 -1.15 1.36 -11.07
N CYS A 58 -1.73 2.07 -12.04
CA CYS A 58 -1.95 1.55 -13.39
C CYS A 58 -0.64 1.25 -14.14
N GLU A 59 0.33 2.18 -14.13
CA GLU A 59 1.55 2.01 -14.94
C GLU A 59 2.69 1.34 -14.17
N GLU A 60 2.81 1.63 -12.86
CA GLU A 60 3.97 1.22 -12.05
C GLU A 60 3.59 0.36 -10.84
N ALA A 61 2.30 0.06 -10.64
CA ALA A 61 1.79 -0.56 -9.41
C ALA A 61 2.26 0.20 -8.14
N ASP A 62 2.45 1.52 -8.26
CA ASP A 62 3.02 2.36 -7.21
C ASP A 62 2.06 3.50 -6.85
N THR A 63 1.25 3.26 -5.82
CA THR A 63 0.41 4.30 -5.20
C THR A 63 0.77 4.45 -3.74
N TRP A 64 1.13 5.68 -3.38
CA TRP A 64 1.66 6.01 -2.06
C TRP A 64 1.30 7.43 -1.65
N PHE A 65 1.33 7.69 -0.35
CA PHE A 65 1.14 9.02 0.21
C PHE A 65 1.80 9.14 1.58
N PHE A 66 2.20 10.35 1.96
CA PHE A 66 2.85 10.60 3.24
C PHE A 66 2.67 12.03 3.75
N SER A 67 2.86 12.20 5.06
CA SER A 67 2.85 13.51 5.71
C SER A 67 4.04 14.36 5.25
N PRO A 68 3.85 15.65 4.94
CA PRO A 68 4.97 16.58 4.75
C PRO A 68 5.98 16.59 5.91
N LYS A 69 5.56 16.22 7.13
CA LYS A 69 6.41 16.12 8.32
C LYS A 69 7.37 14.95 8.28
N TRP A 70 7.10 13.95 7.44
CA TRP A 70 7.91 12.73 7.29
C TRP A 70 8.96 12.89 6.19
N LYS A 71 9.33 14.12 5.85
CA LYS A 71 10.37 14.44 4.88
C LYS A 71 11.26 15.59 5.35
N VAL A 72 12.52 15.59 4.93
CA VAL A 72 13.39 16.77 5.00
C VAL A 72 13.25 17.65 3.76
N GLY A 73 13.22 18.96 3.98
CA GLY A 73 13.20 19.96 2.93
C GLY A 73 11.78 20.31 2.51
N GLU A 74 11.62 20.61 1.22
CA GLU A 74 10.35 21.11 0.70
C GLU A 74 9.22 20.07 0.73
N ALA A 75 8.03 20.53 1.10
CA ALA A 75 6.79 19.78 1.11
C ALA A 75 6.24 19.56 -0.31
N ARG A 76 7.01 18.85 -1.14
CA ARG A 76 6.64 18.46 -2.51
C ARG A 76 6.97 17.00 -2.80
N ASN A 77 6.29 16.45 -3.82
CA ASN A 77 6.55 15.12 -4.33
C ASN A 77 8.04 14.96 -4.69
N PRO A 78 8.72 13.91 -4.21
CA PRO A 78 10.08 13.59 -4.63
C PRO A 78 10.14 13.36 -6.16
N GLN A 79 11.10 13.98 -6.83
CA GLN A 79 11.34 13.90 -8.28
C GLN A 79 12.64 13.15 -8.63
N SER A 80 13.39 12.72 -7.63
CA SER A 80 14.66 12.00 -7.84
C SER A 80 14.91 11.01 -6.70
N ALA A 81 15.75 10.01 -6.97
CA ALA A 81 16.20 9.05 -5.94
C ALA A 81 16.83 9.75 -4.73
N GLN A 82 17.47 10.90 -4.92
CA GLN A 82 18.05 11.66 -3.82
C GLN A 82 16.97 12.34 -2.95
N GLU A 83 15.89 12.85 -3.56
CA GLU A 83 14.78 13.42 -2.80
C GLU A 83 14.00 12.34 -2.04
N TRP A 84 13.95 11.11 -2.55
CA TRP A 84 13.37 9.96 -1.87
C TRP A 84 14.16 9.54 -0.62
N LYS A 85 15.48 9.73 -0.59
CA LYS A 85 16.29 9.53 0.64
C LYS A 85 15.96 10.52 1.76
N ASN A 86 15.20 11.57 1.47
CA ASN A 86 14.75 12.51 2.50
C ASN A 86 13.42 12.11 3.12
N VAL A 87 12.76 11.03 2.65
CA VAL A 87 11.47 10.53 3.16
C VAL A 87 11.69 9.49 4.25
N TYR A 88 11.05 9.67 5.40
CA TYR A 88 11.20 8.81 6.57
C TYR A 88 10.14 7.72 6.67
N ALA A 89 8.94 8.02 6.21
CA ALA A 89 7.82 7.10 6.30
C ALA A 89 6.79 7.43 5.22
N LEU A 90 5.97 6.45 4.88
CA LEU A 90 4.87 6.58 3.93
C LEU A 90 3.84 5.48 4.10
N TYR A 91 2.65 5.73 3.57
CA TYR A 91 1.65 4.73 3.27
C TYR A 91 1.80 4.29 1.81
N ARG A 92 1.70 2.99 1.56
CA ARG A 92 1.78 2.39 0.23
C ARG A 92 0.67 1.36 0.06
N LEU A 93 0.02 1.39 -1.09
CA LEU A 93 -0.86 0.32 -1.52
C LEU A 93 0.03 -0.83 -2.05
N SER A 94 -0.06 -2.00 -1.45
CA SER A 94 0.73 -3.18 -1.85
C SER A 94 -0.05 -4.45 -1.58
N ASN A 95 0.46 -5.58 -2.04
CA ASN A 95 -0.01 -6.89 -1.60
C ASN A 95 0.53 -7.20 -0.17
N GLU A 96 -0.11 -8.14 0.55
CA GLU A 96 0.28 -8.47 1.94
C GLU A 96 1.61 -9.23 1.97
N SER A 97 1.86 -10.10 0.98
CA SER A 97 3.04 -10.96 1.01
C SER A 97 4.34 -10.20 0.71
N ALA A 98 4.35 -9.18 -0.15
CA ALA A 98 5.41 -8.21 -0.52
C ALA A 98 6.90 -8.66 -0.57
N ASN A 99 7.21 -9.93 -0.32
CA ASN A 99 8.56 -10.51 -0.11
C ASN A 99 8.70 -11.90 -0.75
N ASP A 100 7.60 -12.52 -1.19
CA ASP A 100 7.64 -13.78 -1.94
C ASP A 100 7.19 -13.49 -3.38
N GLU A 101 8.13 -13.63 -4.32
CA GLU A 101 7.93 -13.45 -5.75
C GLU A 101 6.84 -14.42 -6.26
N GLU A 102 5.56 -14.05 -6.35
CA GLU A 102 4.62 -14.98 -7.00
C GLU A 102 3.33 -14.39 -7.63
N ASN A 103 2.80 -13.23 -7.20
CA ASN A 103 1.59 -12.68 -7.85
C ASN A 103 1.87 -11.50 -8.79
N ASN A 104 1.89 -11.77 -10.10
CA ASN A 104 2.00 -10.75 -11.15
C ASN A 104 0.64 -10.12 -11.54
N TYR A 105 -0.45 -10.50 -10.87
CA TYR A 105 -1.81 -10.06 -11.21
C TYR A 105 -2.45 -9.27 -10.07
N TYR A 106 -1.97 -8.05 -9.81
CA TYR A 106 -2.45 -7.18 -8.70
C TYR A 106 -3.97 -7.01 -8.63
N LEU A 107 -4.68 -7.04 -9.77
CA LEU A 107 -6.15 -6.96 -9.78
C LEU A 107 -6.77 -8.09 -8.94
N THR A 108 -6.17 -9.28 -8.98
CA THR A 108 -6.68 -10.45 -8.25
C THR A 108 -6.62 -10.25 -6.74
N ASP A 109 -5.64 -9.48 -6.23
CA ASP A 109 -5.47 -9.21 -4.80
C ASP A 109 -6.58 -8.31 -4.22
N PHE A 110 -7.33 -7.60 -5.08
CA PHE A 110 -8.52 -6.85 -4.65
C PHE A 110 -9.73 -7.77 -4.49
N LEU A 111 -9.73 -8.96 -5.09
CA LEU A 111 -10.85 -9.90 -5.07
C LEU A 111 -10.56 -11.07 -4.14
N GLU A 112 -11.60 -11.75 -3.65
CA GLU A 112 -11.42 -12.95 -2.85
C GLU A 112 -10.70 -14.04 -3.68
N ASN A 113 -9.53 -14.45 -3.20
CA ASN A 113 -8.67 -15.47 -3.80
C ASN A 113 -7.83 -16.18 -2.70
N ASP A 114 -7.16 -17.28 -3.07
CA ASP A 114 -6.40 -18.13 -2.13
C ASP A 114 -4.90 -17.80 -2.05
N VAL A 115 -4.44 -16.74 -2.73
CA VAL A 115 -3.02 -16.40 -2.92
C VAL A 115 -2.62 -15.23 -2.02
N ASP A 116 -3.22 -14.06 -2.23
CA ASP A 116 -2.82 -12.83 -1.54
C ASP A 116 -3.97 -11.81 -1.53
N ARG A 117 -3.77 -10.67 -0.90
CA ARG A 117 -4.74 -9.57 -0.83
C ARG A 117 -4.05 -8.22 -0.73
N MET A 118 -4.79 -7.19 -1.12
CA MET A 118 -4.31 -5.82 -0.99
C MET A 118 -4.32 -5.30 0.45
N VAL A 119 -3.30 -4.50 0.78
CA VAL A 119 -3.11 -3.85 2.07
C VAL A 119 -2.69 -2.39 1.87
N PHE A 120 -2.98 -1.56 2.87
CA PHE A 120 -2.24 -0.32 3.06
C PHE A 120 -1.09 -0.56 4.03
N ASN A 121 0.14 -0.57 3.52
CA ASN A 121 1.34 -0.70 4.32
C ASN A 121 1.81 0.67 4.80
N PHE A 122 2.04 0.81 6.10
CA PHE A 122 2.76 1.92 6.70
C PHE A 122 4.22 1.49 6.95
N GLU A 123 5.12 2.12 6.22
CA GLU A 123 6.54 1.81 6.24
C GLU A 123 7.32 2.94 6.87
N ILE A 124 8.29 2.57 7.72
CA ILE A 124 9.36 3.48 8.13
C ILE A 124 10.61 3.10 7.35
N TRP A 125 11.10 4.03 6.54
CA TRP A 125 12.31 3.87 5.75
C TRP A 125 13.54 4.06 6.65
N LYS A 126 13.87 2.98 7.38
CA LYS A 126 14.99 2.92 8.34
C LYS A 126 16.33 3.39 7.79
N HIS A 127 16.53 3.29 6.46
CA HIS A 127 17.76 3.71 5.79
C HIS A 127 17.94 5.24 5.76
N ASN A 128 16.91 6.01 6.12
CA ASN A 128 16.94 7.48 6.24
C ASN A 128 16.93 7.95 7.71
N ILE A 129 16.79 7.02 8.65
CA ILE A 129 16.98 7.24 10.09
C ILE A 129 18.42 6.85 10.42
N ASN A 130 19.07 7.54 11.36
CA ASN A 130 20.51 7.37 11.65
C ASN A 130 20.90 5.90 11.90
N LYS A 131 22.19 5.57 11.77
CA LYS A 131 22.72 4.21 11.94
C LYS A 131 22.34 3.64 13.31
N MET A 132 21.53 2.58 13.29
CA MET A 132 21.16 1.76 14.44
C MET A 132 21.38 0.28 14.10
N SER A 133 21.59 -0.56 15.10
CA SER A 133 21.63 -2.01 14.89
C SER A 133 20.22 -2.56 14.64
N ALA A 134 20.14 -3.69 13.92
CA ALA A 134 18.87 -4.39 13.71
C ALA A 134 18.19 -4.79 15.03
N LYS A 135 18.98 -5.07 16.08
CA LYS A 135 18.48 -5.39 17.41
C LYS A 135 17.79 -4.19 18.05
N GLU A 136 18.44 -3.01 18.05
CA GLU A 136 17.87 -1.78 18.60
C GLU A 136 16.58 -1.36 17.88
N TRP A 137 16.53 -1.56 16.56
CA TRP A 137 15.33 -1.33 15.77
C TRP A 137 14.19 -2.25 16.21
N LYS A 138 14.43 -3.57 16.26
CA LYS A 138 13.42 -4.56 16.68
C LYS A 138 12.90 -4.29 18.10
N GLU A 139 13.79 -3.97 19.04
CA GLU A 139 13.40 -3.60 20.40
C GLU A 139 12.57 -2.32 20.44
N PHE A 140 12.90 -1.33 19.61
CA PHE A 140 12.13 -0.09 19.50
C PHE A 140 10.73 -0.33 18.95
N VAL A 141 10.60 -1.00 17.79
CA VAL A 141 9.29 -1.20 17.16
C VAL A 141 8.40 -2.14 17.96
N ALA A 142 8.96 -3.16 18.61
CA ALA A 142 8.20 -4.04 19.49
C ALA A 142 7.62 -3.29 20.69
N LYS A 143 8.41 -2.41 21.32
CA LYS A 143 7.94 -1.56 22.42
C LYS A 143 6.88 -0.57 21.94
N ILE A 144 7.16 0.16 20.86
CA ILE A 144 6.23 1.15 20.31
C ILE A 144 4.89 0.52 19.92
N ASN A 145 4.89 -0.69 19.33
CA ASN A 145 3.66 -1.40 19.03
C ASN A 145 2.81 -1.68 20.30
N GLN A 146 3.45 -1.94 21.44
CA GLN A 146 2.76 -2.11 22.72
C GLN A 146 2.22 -0.79 23.29
N ASP A 147 2.89 0.34 23.00
CA ASP A 147 2.48 1.66 23.45
C ASP A 147 1.24 2.19 22.70
N TYR A 148 0.93 1.65 21.51
CA TYR A 148 -0.21 2.05 20.67
C TYR A 148 -1.17 0.89 20.31
N PRO A 149 -1.84 0.24 21.28
CA PRO A 149 -2.80 -0.83 21.02
C PRO A 149 -4.01 -0.39 20.16
N GLN A 150 -4.26 0.91 20.04
CA GLN A 150 -5.29 1.49 19.18
C GLN A 150 -5.09 1.11 17.70
N LEU A 151 -3.85 0.90 17.27
CA LEU A 151 -3.56 0.49 15.89
C LEU A 151 -4.15 -0.90 15.60
N GLU A 152 -4.00 -1.85 16.52
CA GLU A 152 -4.60 -3.18 16.41
C GLU A 152 -6.14 -3.10 16.46
N GLN A 153 -6.70 -2.24 17.30
CA GLN A 153 -8.15 -2.02 17.37
C GLN A 153 -8.73 -1.44 16.07
N LEU A 154 -7.94 -0.65 15.34
CA LEU A 154 -8.28 -0.15 14.01
C LEU A 154 -8.08 -1.21 12.91
N GLY A 155 -7.52 -2.38 13.24
CA GLY A 155 -7.33 -3.52 12.34
C GLY A 155 -5.93 -3.60 11.71
N PHE A 156 -4.99 -2.74 12.11
CA PHE A 156 -3.61 -2.87 11.66
C PHE A 156 -2.97 -4.11 12.25
N LYS A 157 -2.23 -4.84 11.42
CA LYS A 157 -1.32 -5.88 11.85
C LYS A 157 0.10 -5.32 11.95
N PHE A 158 0.88 -5.89 12.86
CA PHE A 158 2.27 -5.49 13.08
C PHE A 158 3.24 -6.55 12.52
N ASN A 159 4.19 -6.10 11.71
CA ASN A 159 5.35 -6.89 11.32
C ASN A 159 6.56 -6.51 12.19
N PRO A 160 7.17 -7.46 12.92
CA PRO A 160 8.35 -7.20 13.76
C PRO A 160 9.57 -6.62 13.04
N GLU A 161 9.60 -6.62 11.70
CA GLU A 161 10.62 -5.92 10.92
C GLU A 161 10.44 -4.38 10.90
N GLY A 162 9.33 -3.87 11.46
CA GLY A 162 9.11 -2.44 11.72
C GLY A 162 8.13 -1.74 10.79
N ASN A 163 7.16 -2.48 10.25
CA ASN A 163 6.04 -1.93 9.49
C ASN A 163 4.70 -2.39 10.07
N TRP A 164 3.67 -1.60 9.82
CA TRP A 164 2.28 -1.91 10.17
C TRP A 164 1.48 -1.91 8.88
N TYR A 165 0.52 -2.81 8.75
CA TYR A 165 -0.27 -2.85 7.54
C TYR A 165 -1.74 -3.13 7.86
N LEU A 166 -2.61 -2.51 7.08
CA LEU A 166 -4.06 -2.67 7.20
C LEU A 166 -4.57 -3.46 6.00
N PRO A 167 -5.05 -4.69 6.20
CA PRO A 167 -5.68 -5.45 5.13
C PRO A 167 -6.96 -4.77 4.62
N ILE A 168 -7.09 -4.71 3.30
CA ILE A 168 -8.31 -4.25 2.63
C ILE A 168 -9.24 -5.46 2.50
N ALA A 169 -10.52 -5.28 2.80
CA ALA A 169 -11.50 -6.33 2.58
C ALA A 169 -11.67 -6.58 1.07
N SER A 170 -11.78 -7.85 0.67
CA SER A 170 -11.99 -8.21 -0.73
C SER A 170 -13.24 -7.54 -1.29
N LEU A 171 -13.14 -7.04 -2.51
CA LEU A 171 -14.27 -6.45 -3.21
C LEU A 171 -15.28 -7.54 -3.59
N ASP A 172 -16.56 -7.17 -3.57
CA ASP A 172 -17.62 -8.05 -4.06
C ASP A 172 -17.53 -8.19 -5.59
N LYS A 173 -17.30 -9.41 -6.07
CA LYS A 173 -17.10 -9.70 -7.50
C LYS A 173 -18.29 -9.24 -8.35
N GLN A 174 -19.52 -9.41 -7.85
CA GLN A 174 -20.72 -9.05 -8.61
C GLN A 174 -20.90 -7.53 -8.68
N ALA A 175 -20.58 -6.80 -7.61
CA ALA A 175 -20.55 -5.35 -7.59
C ALA A 175 -19.49 -4.82 -8.57
N VAL A 176 -18.28 -5.38 -8.58
CA VAL A 176 -17.22 -4.98 -9.52
C VAL A 176 -17.65 -5.21 -10.96
N ILE A 177 -18.21 -6.39 -11.31
CA ILE A 177 -18.71 -6.67 -12.66
C ILE A 177 -19.79 -5.66 -13.07
N LYS A 178 -20.82 -5.50 -12.22
CA LYS A 178 -21.93 -4.58 -12.49
C LYS A 178 -21.42 -3.15 -12.70
N ASN A 179 -20.52 -2.67 -11.86
CA ASN A 179 -20.02 -1.31 -11.94
C ASN A 179 -19.00 -1.13 -13.08
N TYR A 180 -18.30 -2.18 -13.48
CA TYR A 180 -17.47 -2.18 -14.70
C TYR A 180 -18.33 -1.98 -15.96
N GLU A 181 -19.46 -2.69 -16.07
CA GLU A 181 -20.40 -2.62 -17.19
C GLU A 181 -21.11 -1.26 -17.29
N ASN A 182 -21.24 -0.54 -16.17
CA ASN A 182 -21.98 0.72 -16.07
C ASN A 182 -21.08 1.95 -15.86
N ASP A 183 -19.77 1.84 -16.08
CA ASP A 183 -18.79 2.94 -15.93
C ASP A 183 -18.87 3.63 -14.54
N THR A 184 -19.00 2.84 -13.47
CA THR A 184 -19.24 3.30 -12.08
C THR A 184 -18.39 2.53 -11.07
N LEU A 185 -17.19 2.09 -11.47
CA LEU A 185 -16.32 1.19 -10.68
C LEU A 185 -16.07 1.69 -9.25
N GLU A 186 -15.98 3.00 -9.06
CA GLU A 186 -15.79 3.66 -7.77
C GLU A 186 -16.80 3.20 -6.72
N ASP A 187 -18.05 2.90 -7.12
CA ASP A 187 -19.10 2.41 -6.22
C ASP A 187 -18.79 1.00 -5.66
N ALA A 188 -17.99 0.19 -6.38
CA ALA A 188 -17.53 -1.10 -5.90
C ALA A 188 -16.31 -1.01 -4.96
N LEU A 189 -15.63 0.15 -4.90
CA LEU A 189 -14.37 0.34 -4.18
C LEU A 189 -14.55 0.79 -2.73
N THR A 190 -15.77 0.67 -2.18
CA THR A 190 -16.08 1.00 -0.78
C THR A 190 -15.11 0.36 0.24
N PRO A 191 -14.67 -0.90 0.09
CA PRO A 191 -13.66 -1.47 1.01
C PRO A 191 -12.33 -0.69 1.07
N ILE A 192 -11.93 -0.04 -0.03
CA ILE A 192 -10.71 0.79 -0.09
C ILE A 192 -10.93 2.08 0.71
N THR A 193 -12.07 2.76 0.53
CA THR A 193 -12.38 3.99 1.26
C THR A 193 -12.55 3.73 2.76
N GLU A 194 -13.20 2.63 3.15
CA GLU A 194 -13.31 2.22 4.56
C GLU A 194 -11.94 1.95 5.20
N ALA A 195 -11.01 1.35 4.45
CA ALA A 195 -9.64 1.16 4.90
C ALA A 195 -8.89 2.49 5.03
N LEU A 196 -9.07 3.41 4.08
CA LEU A 196 -8.45 4.75 4.14
C LEU A 196 -8.98 5.59 5.31
N GLU A 197 -10.26 5.47 5.67
CA GLU A 197 -10.80 6.12 6.87
C GLU A 197 -10.12 5.60 8.15
N LYS A 198 -9.80 4.32 8.22
CA LYS A 198 -9.00 3.76 9.33
C LYS A 198 -7.56 4.23 9.29
N VAL A 199 -6.95 4.35 8.10
CA VAL A 199 -5.61 4.95 7.94
C VAL A 199 -5.61 6.39 8.46
N LYS A 200 -6.63 7.18 8.11
CA LYS A 200 -6.82 8.55 8.58
C LYS A 200 -6.96 8.63 10.10
N GLN A 201 -7.77 7.76 10.69
CA GLN A 201 -7.90 7.67 12.16
C GLN A 201 -6.60 7.25 12.85
N ALA A 202 -5.81 6.37 12.23
CA ALA A 202 -4.54 5.90 12.75
C ALA A 202 -3.40 6.91 12.57
N HIS A 203 -3.54 7.85 11.63
CA HIS A 203 -2.48 8.76 11.21
C HIS A 203 -1.80 9.54 12.37
N PRO A 204 -2.52 10.09 13.37
CA PRO A 204 -1.89 10.77 14.49
C PRO A 204 -0.94 9.87 15.30
N TYR A 205 -1.24 8.58 15.44
CA TYR A 205 -0.36 7.62 16.13
C TYR A 205 0.89 7.34 15.29
N PHE A 206 0.73 7.16 13.97
CA PHE A 206 1.87 6.97 13.09
C PHE A 206 2.81 8.20 13.06
N ASP A 207 2.27 9.42 13.12
CA ASP A 207 3.10 10.62 13.26
C ASP A 207 3.92 10.57 14.56
N GLN A 208 3.30 10.21 15.69
CA GLN A 208 4.01 10.05 16.97
C GLN A 208 5.10 8.96 16.91
N ILE A 209 4.84 7.85 16.22
CA ILE A 209 5.82 6.78 16.00
C ILE A 209 7.03 7.29 15.20
N VAL A 210 6.79 8.01 14.10
CA VAL A 210 7.87 8.60 13.27
C VAL A 210 8.67 9.60 14.10
N GLN A 211 8.02 10.50 14.85
CA GLN A 211 8.72 11.45 15.71
C GLN A 211 9.53 10.75 16.82
N ALA A 212 9.01 9.68 17.42
CA ALA A 212 9.73 8.90 18.42
C ALA A 212 10.97 8.21 17.82
N ALA A 213 10.87 7.68 16.60
CA ALA A 213 11.99 7.07 15.90
C ALA A 213 13.08 8.12 15.59
N ILE A 214 12.67 9.29 15.09
CA ILE A 214 13.56 10.43 14.83
C ILE A 214 14.23 10.91 16.13
N ALA A 215 13.48 11.02 17.23
CA ALA A 215 14.03 11.47 18.51
C ALA A 215 15.03 10.47 19.11
N LYS A 216 14.76 9.16 18.98
CA LYS A 216 15.62 8.11 19.54
C LYS A 216 16.91 7.93 18.76
N PHE A 217 16.82 7.88 17.43
CA PHE A 217 17.95 7.52 16.58
C PHE A 217 18.59 8.73 15.92
N GLY A 218 17.87 9.83 15.78
CA GLY A 218 18.29 10.99 15.00
C GLY A 218 18.02 10.80 13.50
N ARG A 219 18.32 11.85 12.75
CA ARG A 219 18.22 11.85 11.27
C ARG A 219 19.60 11.51 10.71
N ILE A 220 19.66 10.84 9.56
CA ILE A 220 20.91 10.86 8.80
C ILE A 220 21.15 12.32 8.45
N GLY A 221 22.27 12.87 8.93
CA GLY A 221 22.72 14.20 8.54
C GLY A 221 22.85 14.19 7.02
N ILE A 222 22.01 14.97 6.35
CA ILE A 222 22.39 15.48 5.04
C ILE A 222 23.65 16.26 5.34
N GLU A 223 24.81 15.86 4.80
CA GLU A 223 25.99 16.70 4.85
C GLU A 223 25.51 18.09 4.42
N GLU A 224 25.55 19.06 5.34
CA GLU A 224 25.45 20.45 4.95
C GLU A 224 26.63 20.63 3.99
N VAL A 225 26.31 20.74 2.70
CA VAL A 225 27.28 21.20 1.73
C VAL A 225 27.55 22.64 2.12
N VAL A 226 28.60 22.84 2.92
CA VAL A 226 29.16 24.14 3.29
C VAL A 226 29.67 24.84 2.04
#